data_AF-A0A1Q7TML0-F1
#
_entry.id   AF-A0A1Q7TML0-F1
#
_cell.length_a   1.000
_cell.length_b   1.000
_cell.length_c   1.000
_cell.angle_alpha   90.00
_cell.angle_beta   90.00
_cell.angle_gamma   90.00
#
_symmetry.space_group_name_H-M   'P 1'
#
loop_
_entity.id
_entity.type
_entity.pdbx_description
1 polymer ?
#
loop_
_entity_poly.entity_id
_entity_poly.type
_entity_poly.pdbx_seq_one_letter_code
_entity_poly.pdbx_strand_id
1 'polypeptide(L)'
;MRKLFGGLVVAVLALSLATVAQAQRRTTTSAAMGGAKHEFGIDLGVAYVKPSNVSGGMSIQTPVDVRFGFVPRSGKMMWEPRLSLTFNTVGGNTSYLFTPQVNLLYANTPGGHRRGMYFTGGAGLQMGDLGAGSGTAVKLEGGIGWRKPYESAAWRYEVGFQWVSSSAKLGPFADYIAIGGRVGISLWH
;
A
#
# COMPACT_ATOMS: atom_id res chain seq x y z
N MET A 1 0.00 -26.26 -7.23
CA MET A 1 -0.86 -25.20 -6.64
C MET A 1 -0.33 -23.77 -6.82
N ARG A 2 0.98 -23.49 -6.84
CA ARG A 2 1.53 -22.13 -7.05
C ARG A 2 1.03 -21.37 -8.31
N LYS A 3 0.74 -22.07 -9.42
CA LYS A 3 0.25 -21.46 -10.66
C LYS A 3 -1.23 -21.01 -10.62
N LEU A 4 -2.03 -21.63 -9.74
CA LEU A 4 -3.46 -21.32 -9.60
C LEU A 4 -3.69 -20.03 -8.81
N PHE A 5 -2.88 -19.77 -7.78
CA PHE A 5 -2.98 -18.54 -7.00
C PHE A 5 -2.57 -17.29 -7.80
N GLY A 6 -1.52 -17.37 -8.62
CA GLY A 6 -1.12 -16.25 -9.48
C GLY A 6 -2.19 -15.89 -10.51
N GLY A 7 -2.81 -16.89 -11.15
CA GLY A 7 -3.88 -16.68 -12.12
C GLY A 7 -5.16 -16.12 -11.49
N LEU A 8 -5.53 -16.58 -10.29
CA LEU A 8 -6.70 -16.09 -9.57
C LEU A 8 -6.52 -14.62 -9.14
N VAL A 9 -5.34 -14.24 -8.65
CA VAL A 9 -5.05 -12.86 -8.25
C VAL A 9 -5.10 -11.93 -9.46
N VAL A 10 -4.50 -12.31 -10.60
CA VAL A 10 -4.57 -11.52 -11.83
C VAL A 10 -6.00 -11.42 -12.36
N ALA A 11 -6.79 -12.49 -12.29
CA ALA A 11 -8.19 -12.47 -12.70
C ALA A 11 -9.04 -11.56 -11.80
N VAL A 12 -8.85 -11.62 -10.48
CA VAL A 12 -9.55 -10.74 -9.53
C VAL A 12 -9.14 -9.27 -9.74
N LEU A 13 -7.87 -8.99 -10.03
CA LEU A 13 -7.42 -7.64 -10.39
C LEU A 13 -8.03 -7.16 -11.71
N ALA A 14 -8.06 -7.99 -12.75
CA ALA A 14 -8.67 -7.62 -14.02
C ALA A 14 -10.18 -7.35 -13.88
N LEU A 15 -10.88 -8.14 -13.07
CA LEU A 15 -12.31 -8.00 -12.82
C LEU A 15 -12.63 -6.80 -11.91
N SER A 16 -11.79 -6.50 -10.93
CA SER A 16 -11.95 -5.31 -10.07
C SER A 16 -11.65 -4.01 -10.83
N LEU A 17 -10.64 -4.01 -11.71
CA LEU A 17 -10.36 -2.86 -12.59
C LEU A 17 -11.50 -2.59 -13.58
N ALA A 18 -12.11 -3.63 -14.16
CA ALA A 18 -13.23 -3.47 -15.09
C ALA A 18 -14.48 -2.89 -14.41
N THR A 19 -14.76 -3.30 -13.17
CA THR A 19 -15.90 -2.81 -12.39
C THR A 19 -15.69 -1.38 -11.89
N VAL A 20 -14.47 -1.00 -11.50
CA VAL A 20 -14.11 0.39 -11.16
C VAL A 20 -14.17 1.31 -12.39
N ALA A 21 -13.71 0.83 -13.56
CA ALA A 21 -13.79 1.59 -14.82
C ALA A 21 -15.24 1.82 -15.29
N GLN A 22 -16.15 0.86 -15.06
CA GLN A 22 -17.57 1.03 -15.35
C GLN A 22 -18.26 2.01 -14.39
N ALA A 23 -17.86 2.03 -13.11
CA ALA A 23 -18.33 3.02 -12.15
C ALA A 23 -17.91 4.46 -12.52
N GLN A 24 -16.72 4.63 -13.10
CA GLN A 24 -16.22 5.92 -13.59
C GLN A 24 -17.04 6.49 -14.77
N ARG A 25 -17.56 5.65 -15.69
CA ARG A 25 -18.39 6.12 -16.81
C ARG A 25 -19.75 6.68 -16.40
N ARG A 26 -20.25 6.35 -15.21
CA ARG A 26 -21.52 6.90 -14.70
C ARG A 26 -21.37 8.25 -14.01
N THR A 27 -20.16 8.63 -13.58
CA THR A 27 -19.92 9.87 -12.85
C THR A 27 -19.40 11.02 -13.73
N THR A 28 -18.99 10.74 -14.97
CA THR A 28 -18.49 11.76 -15.93
C THR A 28 -19.56 12.77 -16.38
N THR A 29 -20.84 12.57 -16.07
CA THR A 29 -21.91 13.53 -16.39
C THR A 29 -22.25 14.49 -15.24
N SER A 30 -21.70 14.33 -14.03
CA SER A 30 -22.17 15.14 -12.89
C SER A 30 -21.26 15.15 -11.65
N ALA A 31 -20.00 15.55 -11.75
CA ALA A 31 -19.18 15.78 -10.55
C ALA A 31 -18.23 16.97 -10.69
N ALA A 32 -18.74 18.16 -10.41
CA ALA A 32 -17.91 19.17 -9.75
C ALA A 32 -17.27 18.50 -8.51
N MET A 33 -15.95 18.59 -8.34
CA MET A 33 -15.16 17.81 -7.38
C MET A 33 -15.48 18.04 -5.88
N GLY A 34 -16.59 18.68 -5.53
CA GLY A 34 -17.04 18.93 -4.16
C GLY A 34 -17.85 17.77 -3.59
N GLY A 35 -17.26 16.59 -3.36
CA GLY A 35 -18.04 15.54 -2.67
C GLY A 35 -17.44 14.15 -2.47
N ALA A 36 -16.26 13.81 -3.01
CA ALA A 36 -15.72 12.46 -2.90
C ALA A 36 -15.63 12.00 -1.43
N LYS A 37 -16.23 10.85 -1.14
CA LYS A 37 -16.27 10.18 0.17
C LYS A 37 -15.20 9.10 0.29
N HIS A 38 -14.72 8.60 -0.85
CA HIS A 38 -13.77 7.50 -0.92
C HIS A 38 -12.61 7.82 -1.86
N GLU A 39 -11.44 7.30 -1.53
CA GLU A 39 -10.27 7.22 -2.40
C GLU A 39 -10.02 5.75 -2.71
N PHE A 40 -9.81 5.40 -3.97
CA PHE A 40 -9.21 4.14 -4.35
C PHE A 40 -7.83 4.41 -4.94
N GLY A 41 -6.82 3.61 -4.59
CA GLY A 41 -5.50 3.82 -5.13
C GLY A 41 -4.68 2.55 -5.27
N ILE A 42 -3.71 2.64 -6.17
CA ILE A 42 -2.74 1.57 -6.46
C ILE A 42 -1.36 2.19 -6.41
N ASP A 43 -0.46 1.54 -5.68
CA ASP A 43 0.93 1.97 -5.51
C ASP A 43 1.92 0.95 -6.05
N LEU A 44 3.09 1.47 -6.43
CA LEU A 44 4.31 0.76 -6.69
C LEU A 44 5.34 1.19 -5.64
N GLY A 45 5.75 0.27 -4.77
CA GLY A 45 6.73 0.56 -3.72
C GLY A 45 8.09 -0.07 -3.97
N VAL A 46 9.14 0.62 -3.53
CA VAL A 46 10.49 0.06 -3.42
C VAL A 46 11.07 0.44 -2.07
N ALA A 47 11.77 -0.48 -1.43
CA ALA A 47 12.41 -0.22 -0.15
C ALA A 47 13.74 -0.96 -0.05
N TYR A 48 14.71 -0.32 0.59
CA TYR A 48 15.88 -1.01 1.12
C TYR A 48 15.53 -1.63 2.47
N VAL A 49 15.77 -2.93 2.62
CA VAL A 49 15.43 -3.72 3.81
C VAL A 49 16.72 -4.19 4.45
N LYS A 50 16.86 -3.95 5.76
CA LYS A 50 17.99 -4.43 6.57
C LYS A 50 17.48 -5.31 7.72
N PRO A 51 17.54 -6.64 7.57
CA PRO A 51 17.28 -7.56 8.68
C PRO A 51 18.42 -7.53 9.72
N SER A 52 18.11 -7.85 10.97
CA SER A 52 19.09 -7.81 12.07
C SER A 52 20.31 -8.70 11.84
N ASN A 53 20.12 -9.90 11.29
CA ASN A 53 21.14 -10.96 11.30
C ASN A 53 21.69 -11.36 9.91
N VAL A 54 21.29 -10.68 8.84
CA VAL A 54 21.78 -10.95 7.47
C VAL A 54 22.04 -9.66 6.70
N SER A 55 22.70 -9.76 5.54
CA SER A 55 22.91 -8.63 4.64
C SER A 55 21.57 -8.02 4.18
N GLY A 56 21.55 -6.69 4.06
CA GLY A 56 20.39 -5.98 3.53
C GLY A 56 20.24 -6.15 2.03
N GLY A 57 19.10 -5.72 1.50
CA GLY A 57 18.80 -5.80 0.06
C GLY A 57 17.60 -4.96 -0.33
N MET A 58 17.31 -4.94 -1.63
CA MET A 58 16.14 -4.25 -2.17
C MET A 58 14.91 -5.14 -2.14
N SER A 59 13.77 -4.55 -1.78
CA SER A 59 12.45 -5.15 -1.80
C SER A 59 11.54 -4.35 -2.72
N ILE A 60 10.77 -5.07 -3.54
CA ILE A 60 9.87 -4.50 -4.54
C ILE A 60 8.43 -4.85 -4.12
N GLN A 61 7.67 -3.82 -3.71
CA GLN A 61 6.28 -3.93 -3.24
C GLN A 61 5.34 -3.72 -4.42
N THR A 62 5.20 -4.75 -5.26
CA THR A 62 4.52 -4.67 -6.56
C THR A 62 3.99 -6.06 -6.96
N PRO A 63 2.98 -6.17 -7.83
CA PRO A 63 2.18 -5.10 -8.44
C PRO A 63 0.88 -4.78 -7.68
N VAL A 64 0.64 -5.40 -6.52
CA VAL A 64 -0.63 -5.28 -5.78
C VAL A 64 -0.36 -4.59 -4.45
N ASP A 65 -0.30 -3.27 -4.45
CA ASP A 65 -0.45 -2.46 -3.24
C ASP A 65 -1.68 -1.58 -3.41
N VAL A 66 -2.81 -2.10 -2.94
CA VAL A 66 -4.13 -1.50 -3.14
C VAL A 66 -4.53 -0.80 -1.85
N ARG A 67 -5.06 0.42 -1.98
CA ARG A 67 -5.55 1.22 -0.86
C ARG A 67 -6.98 1.67 -1.07
N PHE A 68 -7.67 1.85 0.05
CA PHE A 68 -8.98 2.47 0.10
C PHE A 68 -9.01 3.53 1.19
N GLY A 69 -9.22 4.80 0.85
CA GLY A 69 -9.26 5.91 1.79
C GLY A 69 -10.68 6.35 2.11
N PHE A 70 -10.96 6.66 3.37
CA PHE A 70 -12.23 7.25 3.83
C PHE A 70 -12.08 8.76 3.97
N VAL A 71 -12.50 9.49 2.94
CA VAL A 71 -12.28 10.94 2.85
C VAL A 71 -13.11 11.67 3.89
N PRO A 72 -12.48 12.46 4.78
CA PRO A 72 -13.23 13.22 5.76
C PRO A 72 -14.08 14.29 5.07
N ARG A 73 -15.33 14.44 5.51
CA ARG A 73 -16.19 15.58 5.08
C ARG A 73 -15.59 16.92 5.51
N SER A 74 -14.98 16.94 6.70
CA SER A 74 -14.23 18.06 7.25
C SER A 74 -13.09 17.53 8.12
N GLY A 75 -11.99 18.27 8.21
CA GLY A 75 -10.84 17.91 9.02
C GLY A 75 -9.63 17.45 8.21
N LYS A 76 -8.63 16.95 8.96
CA LYS A 76 -7.28 16.67 8.47
C LYS A 76 -6.91 15.19 8.57
N MET A 77 -7.81 14.33 9.03
CA MET A 77 -7.54 12.92 9.27
C MET A 77 -8.31 12.05 8.29
N MET A 78 -7.62 11.10 7.66
CA MET A 78 -8.18 10.14 6.72
C MET A 78 -7.68 8.73 7.05
N TRP A 79 -8.60 7.77 7.17
CA TRP A 79 -8.26 6.37 7.37
C TRP A 79 -8.10 5.66 6.04
N GLU A 80 -7.11 4.78 5.95
CA GLU A 80 -6.72 4.11 4.71
C GLU A 80 -6.34 2.65 4.96
N PRO A 81 -7.29 1.70 4.87
CA PRO A 81 -6.96 0.30 4.69
C PRO A 81 -6.12 0.07 3.43
N ARG A 82 -5.11 -0.81 3.55
CA ARG A 82 -4.26 -1.22 2.43
C ARG A 82 -4.01 -2.71 2.46
N LEU A 83 -3.83 -3.28 1.27
CA LEU A 83 -3.42 -4.66 1.04
C LEU A 83 -2.22 -4.66 0.11
N SER A 84 -1.08 -5.16 0.59
CA SER A 84 0.15 -5.22 -0.19
C SER A 84 0.60 -6.68 -0.40
N LEU A 85 0.94 -7.03 -1.64
CA LEU A 85 1.68 -8.25 -1.99
C LEU A 85 3.12 -7.83 -2.33
N THR A 86 4.07 -8.38 -1.58
CA THR A 86 5.49 -8.02 -1.71
C THR A 86 6.30 -9.19 -2.24
N PHE A 87 7.17 -8.88 -3.19
CA PHE A 87 8.21 -9.76 -3.69
C PHE A 87 9.54 -9.35 -3.05
N ASN A 88 10.11 -10.23 -2.23
CA ASN A 88 11.33 -9.93 -1.48
C ASN A 88 12.44 -10.90 -1.88
N THR A 89 13.61 -10.37 -2.27
CA THR A 89 14.81 -11.12 -2.67
C THR A 89 15.97 -11.01 -1.68
N VAL A 90 15.71 -10.54 -0.46
CA VAL A 90 16.73 -10.37 0.59
C VAL A 90 17.33 -11.72 0.99
N GLY A 91 18.66 -11.75 1.16
CA GLY A 91 19.39 -12.94 1.60
C GLY A 91 19.52 -14.05 0.56
N GLY A 92 19.32 -13.76 -0.73
CA GLY A 92 19.44 -14.75 -1.83
C GLY A 92 18.20 -15.64 -2.03
N ASN A 93 17.17 -15.48 -1.20
CA ASN A 93 15.92 -16.21 -1.31
C ASN A 93 14.78 -15.29 -1.77
N THR A 94 13.88 -15.83 -2.58
CA THR A 94 12.68 -15.14 -3.05
C THR A 94 11.46 -15.57 -2.24
N SER A 95 10.73 -14.63 -1.66
CA SER A 95 9.48 -14.88 -0.93
C SER A 95 8.33 -13.98 -1.38
N TYR A 96 7.11 -14.48 -1.16
CA TYR A 96 5.86 -13.76 -1.36
C TYR A 96 5.24 -13.48 -0.01
N LEU A 97 5.02 -12.20 0.28
CA LEU A 97 4.45 -11.75 1.55
C LEU A 97 3.15 -11.02 1.29
N PHE A 98 2.15 -11.25 2.13
CA PHE A 98 0.87 -10.57 2.11
C PHE A 98 0.72 -9.71 3.36
N THR A 99 0.37 -8.44 3.18
CA THR A 99 0.33 -7.46 4.26
C THR A 99 -0.96 -6.66 4.23
N PRO A 100 -2.00 -7.06 4.98
CA PRO A 100 -3.08 -6.17 5.35
C PRO A 100 -2.61 -5.16 6.39
N GLN A 101 -2.98 -3.91 6.20
CA GLN A 101 -2.65 -2.82 7.12
C GLN A 101 -3.72 -1.74 7.11
N VAL A 102 -3.69 -0.89 8.13
CA VAL A 102 -4.48 0.33 8.21
C VAL A 102 -3.54 1.49 8.46
N ASN A 103 -3.68 2.52 7.63
CA ASN A 103 -2.96 3.76 7.76
C ASN A 103 -3.91 4.88 8.19
N LEU A 104 -3.38 5.82 8.97
CA LEU A 104 -3.97 7.10 9.25
C LEU A 104 -3.13 8.17 8.56
N LEU A 105 -3.78 8.98 7.73
CA LEU A 105 -3.18 10.09 7.02
C LEU A 105 -3.59 11.39 7.69
N TYR A 106 -2.63 12.28 7.89
CA TYR A 106 -2.83 13.63 8.42
C TYR A 106 -2.43 14.69 7.39
N ALA A 107 -3.37 15.48 6.89
CA ALA A 107 -3.10 16.57 5.95
C ALA A 107 -2.77 17.89 6.67
N ASN A 108 -1.89 18.71 6.09
CA ASN A 108 -1.54 20.01 6.68
C ASN A 108 -2.73 20.98 6.71
N THR A 109 -3.59 20.91 5.71
CA THR A 109 -4.76 21.77 5.54
C THR A 109 -6.04 20.94 5.41
N PRO A 110 -7.20 21.45 5.84
CA PRO A 110 -8.49 20.84 5.49
C PRO A 110 -8.61 20.71 3.97
N GLY A 111 -8.97 19.51 3.48
CA GLY A 111 -8.99 19.20 2.05
C GLY A 111 -7.62 18.88 1.41
N GLY A 112 -6.53 19.00 2.17
CA GLY A 112 -5.16 18.71 1.72
C GLY A 112 -4.91 17.23 1.39
N HIS A 113 -5.83 16.33 1.74
CA HIS A 113 -5.77 14.93 1.30
C HIS A 113 -5.87 14.77 -0.21
N ARG A 114 -6.40 15.74 -0.96
CA ARG A 114 -6.51 15.65 -2.42
C ARG A 114 -5.35 16.31 -3.16
N ARG A 115 -4.65 17.22 -2.49
CA ARG A 115 -3.55 18.01 -3.07
C ARG A 115 -2.61 18.46 -1.95
N GLY A 116 -1.32 18.25 -2.18
CA GLY A 116 -0.27 18.70 -1.27
C GLY A 116 0.20 17.61 -0.31
N MET A 117 0.88 18.07 0.75
CA MET A 117 1.60 17.21 1.68
C MET A 117 0.69 16.63 2.76
N TYR A 118 0.95 15.38 3.13
CA TYR A 118 0.34 14.70 4.27
C TYR A 118 1.38 13.82 4.98
N PHE A 119 1.16 13.60 6.27
CA PHE A 119 1.88 12.60 7.05
C PHE A 119 1.08 11.31 7.06
N THR A 120 1.75 10.17 7.15
CA THR A 120 1.10 8.86 7.26
C THR A 120 1.74 8.06 8.38
N GLY A 121 0.93 7.35 9.13
CA GLY A 121 1.35 6.35 10.10
C GLY A 121 0.41 5.16 10.04
N GLY A 122 0.92 3.95 10.16
CA GLY A 122 0.11 2.76 10.00
C GLY A 122 0.63 1.55 10.73
N ALA A 123 -0.26 0.59 10.91
CA ALA A 123 0.04 -0.71 11.50
C ALA A 123 -0.61 -1.81 10.66
N GLY A 124 0.05 -2.96 10.61
CA GLY A 124 -0.42 -4.11 9.85
C GLY A 124 0.22 -5.41 10.28
N LEU A 125 -0.11 -6.46 9.54
CA LEU A 125 0.40 -7.81 9.76
C LEU A 125 1.12 -8.27 8.51
N GLN A 126 2.41 -8.55 8.61
CA GLN A 126 3.15 -9.20 7.53
C GLN A 126 2.98 -10.71 7.66
N MET A 127 2.37 -11.32 6.64
CA MET A 127 2.13 -12.74 6.59
C MET A 127 2.89 -13.37 5.43
N GLY A 128 3.38 -14.58 5.64
CA GLY A 128 4.12 -15.32 4.62
C GLY A 128 4.05 -16.81 4.85
N ASP A 129 4.18 -17.56 3.75
CA ASP A 129 4.38 -19.01 3.75
C ASP A 129 5.70 -19.32 3.06
N LEU A 130 6.63 -19.90 3.82
CA LEU A 130 7.98 -20.25 3.35
C LEU A 130 8.10 -21.74 2.98
N GLY A 131 6.98 -22.46 2.85
CA GLY A 131 6.92 -23.87 2.49
C GLY A 131 7.11 -24.84 3.65
N ALA A 132 7.99 -24.52 4.62
CA ALA A 132 8.15 -25.28 5.86
C ALA A 132 7.24 -24.78 7.01
N GLY A 133 6.50 -23.69 6.78
CA GLY A 133 5.56 -23.11 7.74
C GLY A 133 5.08 -21.71 7.33
N SER A 134 3.92 -21.34 7.86
CA SER A 134 3.36 -19.99 7.77
C SER A 134 3.72 -19.17 9.01
N GLY A 135 3.95 -17.87 8.83
CA GLY A 135 4.25 -16.96 9.93
C GLY A 135 3.57 -15.60 9.77
N THR A 136 3.45 -14.92 10.90
CA THR A 136 2.93 -13.56 10.99
C THR A 136 3.90 -12.72 11.82
N ALA A 137 4.11 -11.47 11.43
CA ALA A 137 4.84 -10.45 12.17
C ALA A 137 4.04 -9.14 12.19
N VAL A 138 4.19 -8.36 13.25
CA VAL A 138 3.60 -7.02 13.34
C VAL A 138 4.45 -6.06 12.51
N LYS A 139 3.79 -5.22 11.72
CA LYS A 139 4.42 -4.16 10.94
C LYS A 139 3.93 -2.80 11.43
N LEU A 140 4.86 -1.87 11.63
CA LEU A 140 4.58 -0.45 11.82
C LEU A 140 5.24 0.35 10.69
N GLU A 141 4.58 1.38 10.20
CA GLU A 141 5.15 2.29 9.21
C GLU A 141 4.82 3.75 9.49
N GLY A 142 5.71 4.62 9.03
CA GLY A 142 5.57 6.07 9.14
C GLY A 142 6.24 6.76 7.97
N GLY A 143 5.67 7.89 7.53
CA GLY A 143 6.20 8.59 6.37
C GLY A 143 5.51 9.91 6.07
N ILE A 144 5.99 10.51 4.99
CA ILE A 144 5.46 11.74 4.41
C ILE A 144 5.13 11.45 2.96
N GLY A 145 4.01 11.99 2.50
CA GLY A 145 3.67 11.93 1.10
C GLY A 145 3.10 13.22 0.56
N TRP A 146 3.06 13.29 -0.76
CA TRP A 146 2.57 14.42 -1.53
C TRP A 146 1.64 13.93 -2.62
N ARG A 147 0.55 14.68 -2.83
CA ARG A 147 -0.38 14.45 -3.92
C ARG A 147 -0.34 15.59 -4.94
N LYS A 148 -0.20 15.22 -6.20
CA LYS A 148 -0.27 16.12 -7.36
C LYS A 148 -1.50 15.77 -8.19
N PRO A 149 -2.54 16.62 -8.22
CA PRO A 149 -3.72 16.39 -9.04
C PRO A 149 -3.38 16.19 -10.52
N TYR A 150 -4.09 15.27 -11.16
CA TYR A 150 -4.00 14.96 -12.58
C TYR A 150 -5.38 14.52 -13.07
N GLU A 151 -6.05 15.41 -13.81
CA GLU A 151 -7.45 15.23 -14.23
C GLU A 151 -8.37 14.93 -13.03
N SER A 152 -9.17 13.86 -13.10
CA SER A 152 -10.03 13.38 -11.99
C SER A 152 -9.28 12.53 -10.95
N ALA A 153 -7.97 12.36 -11.11
CA ALA A 153 -7.10 11.56 -10.26
C ALA A 153 -6.03 12.42 -9.57
N ALA A 154 -5.19 11.80 -8.75
CA ALA A 154 -3.97 12.41 -8.24
C ALA A 154 -2.82 11.42 -8.25
N TRP A 155 -1.65 11.87 -8.71
CA TRP A 155 -0.39 11.17 -8.44
C TRP A 155 -0.06 11.29 -6.97
N ARG A 156 0.35 10.18 -6.35
CA ARG A 156 0.80 10.12 -4.97
C ARG A 156 2.26 9.66 -4.95
N TYR A 157 3.05 10.38 -4.17
CA TYR A 157 4.43 10.07 -3.87
C TYR A 157 4.56 9.97 -2.36
N GLU A 158 5.17 8.91 -1.86
CA GLU A 158 5.35 8.68 -0.43
C GLU A 158 6.78 8.21 -0.18
N VAL A 159 7.38 8.69 0.90
CA VAL A 159 8.65 8.18 1.41
C VAL A 159 8.52 7.96 2.90
N GLY A 160 9.19 6.94 3.42
CA GLY A 160 9.06 6.59 4.83
C GLY A 160 9.91 5.42 5.25
N PHE A 161 9.66 5.00 6.47
CA PHE A 161 10.30 3.87 7.10
C PHE A 161 9.27 2.85 7.58
N GLN A 162 9.74 1.62 7.76
CA GLN A 162 8.94 0.50 8.24
C GLN A 162 9.77 -0.25 9.26
N TRP A 163 9.11 -0.71 10.31
CA TRP A 163 9.65 -1.68 11.25
C TRP A 163 8.76 -2.91 11.25
N VAL A 164 9.38 -4.09 11.25
CA VAL A 164 8.69 -5.36 11.33
C VAL A 164 9.24 -6.13 12.51
N SER A 165 8.34 -6.61 13.37
CA SER A 165 8.65 -7.40 14.55
C SER A 165 9.30 -8.73 14.18
N SER A 166 9.91 -9.39 15.16
CA SER A 166 10.43 -10.74 14.97
C SER A 166 9.32 -11.78 14.78
N SER A 167 9.66 -12.84 14.04
CA SER A 167 8.82 -14.01 13.85
C SER A 167 9.69 -15.21 13.46
N ALA A 168 9.75 -16.22 14.33
CA ALA A 168 10.58 -17.41 14.11
C ALA A 168 10.18 -18.18 12.82
N LYS A 169 8.91 -18.06 12.41
CA LYS A 169 8.38 -18.70 11.21
C LYS A 169 8.67 -17.93 9.92
N LEU A 170 8.92 -16.62 10.00
CA LEU A 170 9.26 -15.79 8.85
C LEU A 170 10.76 -15.56 8.69
N GLY A 171 11.57 -15.86 9.72
CA GLY A 171 13.02 -15.79 9.65
C GLY A 171 13.51 -14.42 9.16
N PRO A 172 14.31 -14.34 8.08
CA PRO A 172 14.87 -13.07 7.56
C PRO A 172 13.82 -12.13 6.94
N PHE A 173 12.57 -12.58 6.78
CA PHE A 173 11.45 -11.76 6.32
C PHE A 173 10.66 -11.13 7.48
N ALA A 174 11.21 -11.20 8.68
CA ALA A 174 10.76 -10.53 9.89
C ALA A 174 11.99 -9.97 10.61
N ASP A 175 11.79 -9.20 11.68
CA ASP A 175 12.87 -8.54 12.43
C ASP A 175 13.77 -7.66 11.55
N TYR A 176 13.17 -6.60 10.98
CA TYR A 176 13.88 -5.69 10.09
C TYR A 176 13.39 -4.25 10.17
N ILE A 177 14.27 -3.35 9.75
CA ILE A 177 13.92 -1.97 9.40
C ILE A 177 14.04 -1.82 7.89
N ALA A 178 13.10 -1.10 7.29
CA ALA A 178 13.15 -0.74 5.88
C ALA A 178 12.95 0.76 5.70
N ILE A 179 13.61 1.31 4.68
CA ILE A 179 13.44 2.70 4.23
C ILE A 179 13.14 2.66 2.75
N GLY A 180 12.13 3.39 2.32
CA GLY A 180 11.69 3.31 0.93
C GLY A 180 10.70 4.40 0.55
N GLY A 181 10.19 4.25 -0.66
CA GLY A 181 9.17 5.11 -1.19
C GLY A 181 8.19 4.38 -2.07
N ARG A 182 7.07 5.05 -2.35
CA ARG A 182 5.99 4.56 -3.17
C ARG A 182 5.54 5.64 -4.13
N VAL A 183 5.19 5.22 -5.34
CA VAL A 183 4.53 6.06 -6.33
C VAL A 183 3.24 5.37 -6.74
N GLY A 184 2.15 6.12 -6.81
CA GLY A 184 0.89 5.55 -7.22
C GLY A 184 -0.12 6.57 -7.67
N ILE A 185 -1.32 6.07 -7.96
CA ILE A 185 -2.44 6.86 -8.42
C ILE A 185 -3.59 6.77 -7.42
N SER A 186 -4.31 7.88 -7.25
CA SER A 186 -5.48 8.03 -6.39
C SER A 186 -6.68 8.44 -7.24
N LEU A 187 -7.73 7.65 -7.21
CA LEU A 187 -9.02 7.89 -7.85
C LEU A 187 -10.03 8.28 -6.78
N TRP A 188 -10.76 9.37 -7.00
CA TRP A 188 -11.69 9.94 -6.02
C TRP A 188 -13.14 9.67 -6.41
N HIS A 189 -13.94 9.16 -5.46
CA HIS A 189 -15.34 8.76 -5.65
C HIS A 189 -16.25 9.22 -4.51
#